data_AF-A0A443S6L8-F1
#
_entry.id   AF-A0A443S6L8-F1
#
_cell.length_a   1.000
_cell.length_b   1.000
_cell.length_c   1.000
_cell.angle_alpha   90.00
_cell.angle_beta   90.00
_cell.angle_gamma   90.00
#
_symmetry.space_group_name_H-M   'P 1'
#
loop_
_entity.id
_entity.type
_entity.pdbx_description
1 polymer ?
#
loop_
_entity_poly.entity_id
_entity_poly.type
_entity_poly.pdbx_seq_one_letter_code
_entity_poly.pdbx_strand_id
1 'polypeptide(L)'
;IDTPGLVDGDVYYPYDVDKAVLWLADLADQVFVFFDPIGQALCKRALNLVEKINSKWSGKIRFYLSKADEAGDETDRQKVMMQIVQELCKRQGLNKCGFEMPTIYVPDLPYTRPTRCVNQIETVCDQIEKTINYTVQNTLNTLEKDCDRIIHLIDQKIDEDSNRKSQNHKRGLQNFVSITLGLSLLTLAFLNIFSIKFGFLKLLFGEKGGSVLQSYLSSVNAFWNSIPKEYHYLVNGVLVMCSLILLILSCLSLKFSATLNRKEKKQLIEWRDYVLNHIKQRRHTLYKDYLHQCINEDDCS
;
A
#
# COMPACT_ATOMS: atom_id res chain seq x y z
N ILE A 1 -24.86 -15.70 4.59
CA ILE A 1 -25.32 -15.72 3.18
C ILE A 1 -25.91 -17.09 2.97
N ASP A 2 -27.21 -17.18 2.68
CA ASP A 2 -27.83 -18.46 2.34
C ASP A 2 -27.56 -18.79 0.87
N THR A 3 -27.27 -20.05 0.57
CA THR A 3 -26.90 -20.53 -0.77
C THR A 3 -27.90 -21.57 -1.25
N PRO A 4 -28.17 -21.69 -2.56
CA PRO A 4 -29.07 -22.71 -3.05
C PRO A 4 -28.59 -24.12 -2.66
N GLY A 5 -29.53 -25.00 -2.31
CA GLY A 5 -29.23 -26.40 -2.02
C GLY A 5 -28.57 -27.09 -3.21
N LEU A 6 -27.50 -27.84 -2.96
CA LEU A 6 -26.73 -28.55 -3.97
C LEU A 6 -27.26 -29.97 -4.14
N VAL A 7 -27.73 -30.29 -5.34
CA VAL A 7 -28.30 -31.60 -5.67
C VAL A 7 -27.46 -32.28 -6.75
N ASP A 8 -27.28 -33.60 -6.64
CA ASP A 8 -26.73 -34.43 -7.71
C ASP A 8 -27.85 -34.81 -8.69
N GLY A 9 -27.65 -34.61 -10.00
CA GLY A 9 -28.62 -34.96 -11.05
C GLY A 9 -28.87 -33.83 -12.06
N ASP A 10 -29.93 -33.95 -12.86
CA ASP A 10 -30.28 -33.03 -13.96
C ASP A 10 -30.92 -31.70 -13.49
N VAL A 11 -30.53 -31.20 -12.31
CA VAL A 11 -30.99 -29.89 -11.82
C VAL A 11 -30.19 -28.80 -12.54
N TYR A 12 -30.87 -28.10 -13.46
CA TYR A 12 -30.29 -26.97 -14.18
C TYR A 12 -30.36 -25.70 -13.32
N TYR A 13 -29.20 -25.16 -12.99
CA TYR A 13 -29.09 -23.82 -12.42
C TYR A 13 -28.85 -22.81 -13.54
N PRO A 14 -29.46 -21.61 -13.49
CA PRO A 14 -29.31 -20.60 -14.55
C PRO A 14 -27.91 -19.98 -14.64
N TYR A 15 -26.98 -20.40 -13.78
CA TYR A 15 -25.59 -19.95 -13.71
C TYR A 15 -24.68 -21.04 -13.16
N ASP A 16 -23.36 -20.80 -13.21
CA ASP A 16 -22.34 -21.69 -12.66
C ASP A 16 -22.30 -21.58 -11.12
N VAL A 17 -23.15 -22.37 -10.47
CA VAL A 17 -23.27 -22.41 -9.00
C VAL A 17 -21.95 -22.77 -8.34
N ASP A 18 -21.16 -23.65 -8.95
CA ASP A 18 -19.89 -24.09 -8.39
C ASP A 18 -18.91 -22.92 -8.27
N LYS A 19 -18.78 -22.12 -9.33
CA LYS A 19 -17.98 -20.90 -9.29
C LYS A 19 -18.52 -19.86 -8.33
N ALA A 20 -19.84 -19.68 -8.27
CA ALA A 20 -20.46 -18.73 -7.35
C ALA A 20 -20.17 -19.09 -5.88
N VAL A 21 -20.33 -20.36 -5.51
CA VAL A 21 -20.05 -20.86 -4.16
C VAL A 21 -18.56 -20.72 -3.82
N LEU A 22 -17.65 -21.05 -4.74
CA LEU A 22 -16.21 -20.88 -4.53
C LEU A 22 -15.82 -19.40 -4.34
N TRP A 23 -16.43 -18.50 -5.11
CA TRP A 23 -16.21 -17.07 -4.97
C TRP A 23 -16.73 -16.53 -3.64
N LEU A 24 -17.90 -16.98 -3.19
CA LEU A 24 -18.43 -16.63 -1.86
C LEU A 24 -17.55 -17.16 -0.73
N ALA A 25 -17.03 -18.39 -0.86
CA ALA A 25 -16.14 -18.98 0.14
C ALA A 25 -14.81 -18.22 0.29
N ASP A 26 -14.34 -17.55 -0.77
CA ASP A 26 -13.16 -16.68 -0.68
C ASP A 26 -13.41 -15.43 0.18
N LEU A 27 -14.63 -14.90 0.16
CA LEU A 27 -15.03 -13.70 0.89
C LEU A 27 -15.53 -14.01 2.31
N ALA A 28 -16.09 -15.20 2.53
CA ALA A 28 -16.70 -15.57 3.81
C ALA A 28 -15.65 -15.81 4.90
N ASP A 29 -15.97 -15.44 6.14
CA ASP A 29 -15.16 -15.74 7.32
C ASP A 29 -15.33 -17.20 7.77
N GLN A 30 -16.55 -17.73 7.64
CA GLN A 30 -16.89 -19.12 7.92
C GLN A 30 -17.79 -19.71 6.84
N VAL A 31 -17.67 -21.01 6.63
CA VAL A 31 -18.49 -21.79 5.70
C VAL A 31 -19.16 -22.92 6.48
N PHE A 32 -20.48 -22.87 6.58
CA PHE A 32 -21.27 -23.90 7.24
C PHE A 32 -21.82 -24.89 6.23
N VAL A 33 -21.62 -26.17 6.52
CA VAL A 33 -22.09 -27.27 5.69
C VAL A 33 -22.98 -28.15 6.57
N PHE A 34 -24.25 -28.21 6.19
CA PHE A 34 -25.27 -28.94 6.93
C PHE A 34 -25.53 -30.29 6.27
N PHE A 35 -25.45 -31.35 7.07
CA PHE A 35 -25.80 -32.70 6.70
C PHE A 35 -27.15 -33.08 7.31
N ASP A 36 -28.07 -33.54 6.48
CA ASP A 36 -29.38 -34.03 6.91
C ASP A 36 -29.32 -35.56 7.09
N PRO A 37 -29.67 -36.11 8.28
CA PRO A 37 -29.62 -37.53 8.58
C PRO A 37 -30.66 -38.38 7.83
N ILE A 38 -31.73 -37.77 7.32
CA ILE A 38 -32.80 -38.44 6.55
C ILE A 38 -32.59 -38.24 5.05
N GLY A 39 -32.00 -37.12 4.66
CA GLY A 39 -31.63 -36.83 3.27
C GLY A 39 -30.45 -37.68 2.77
N GLN A 40 -30.23 -37.73 1.45
CA GLN A 40 -28.96 -38.19 0.89
C GLN A 40 -27.84 -37.23 1.30
N ALA A 41 -27.31 -37.39 2.51
CA ALA A 41 -26.34 -36.49 3.14
C ALA A 41 -25.04 -36.30 2.37
N LEU A 42 -24.81 -37.08 1.30
CA LEU A 42 -23.49 -37.26 0.70
C LEU A 42 -23.49 -36.93 -0.79
N CYS A 43 -24.08 -35.78 -1.12
CA CYS A 43 -24.07 -35.22 -2.48
C CYS A 43 -22.62 -35.03 -2.96
N LYS A 44 -22.25 -35.72 -4.05
CA LYS A 44 -20.91 -35.71 -4.65
C LYS A 44 -20.50 -34.30 -5.06
N ARG A 45 -21.45 -33.52 -5.62
CA ARG A 45 -21.22 -32.12 -6.00
C ARG A 45 -20.87 -31.24 -4.80
N ALA A 46 -21.64 -31.34 -3.71
CA ALA A 46 -21.39 -30.60 -2.48
C ALA A 46 -20.02 -30.96 -1.89
N LEU A 47 -19.71 -32.25 -1.78
CA LEU A 47 -18.43 -32.70 -1.24
C LEU A 47 -17.23 -32.26 -2.10
N ASN A 48 -17.36 -32.27 -3.43
CA ASN A 48 -16.30 -31.77 -4.33
C ASN A 48 -16.03 -30.26 -4.14
N LEU A 49 -17.08 -29.47 -3.87
CA LEU A 49 -16.93 -28.04 -3.59
C LEU A 49 -16.28 -27.81 -2.24
N VAL A 50 -16.74 -28.51 -1.21
CA VAL A 50 -16.17 -28.46 0.14
C VAL A 50 -14.68 -28.85 0.11
N GLU A 51 -14.30 -29.87 -0.66
CA GLU A 51 -12.90 -30.26 -0.86
C GLU A 51 -12.06 -29.15 -1.51
N LYS A 52 -12.59 -28.51 -2.56
CA LYS A 52 -11.94 -27.34 -3.19
C LYS A 52 -11.78 -26.18 -2.21
N ILE A 53 -12.82 -25.86 -1.43
CA ILE A 53 -12.76 -24.81 -0.42
C ILE A 53 -11.71 -25.17 0.65
N ASN A 54 -11.71 -26.41 1.14
CA ASN A 54 -10.79 -26.87 2.16
C ASN A 54 -9.33 -26.83 1.70
N SER A 55 -9.07 -27.13 0.42
CA SER A 55 -7.72 -27.05 -0.15
C SER A 55 -7.12 -25.65 -0.08
N LYS A 56 -7.96 -24.61 -0.10
CA LYS A 56 -7.55 -23.20 -0.02
C LYS A 56 -7.70 -22.61 1.38
N TRP A 57 -8.73 -23.02 2.12
CA TRP A 57 -9.17 -22.42 3.37
C TRP A 57 -9.65 -23.46 4.40
N SER A 58 -8.75 -24.35 4.84
CA SER A 58 -9.13 -25.46 5.73
C SER A 58 -9.70 -25.04 7.09
N GLY A 59 -9.34 -23.84 7.58
CA GLY A 59 -9.79 -23.34 8.88
C GLY A 59 -11.19 -22.71 8.89
N LYS A 60 -11.83 -22.53 7.72
CA LYS A 60 -13.11 -21.82 7.62
C LYS A 60 -14.34 -22.75 7.63
N ILE A 61 -14.16 -24.04 7.34
CA ILE A 61 -15.26 -24.98 7.15
C ILE A 61 -15.68 -25.58 8.49
N ARG A 62 -16.99 -25.62 8.75
CA ARG A 62 -17.58 -26.35 9.87
C ARG A 62 -18.72 -27.24 9.38
N PHE A 63 -18.74 -28.47 9.88
CA PHE A 63 -19.74 -29.48 9.57
C PHE A 63 -20.76 -29.57 10.69
N TYR A 64 -22.04 -29.67 10.31
CA TYR A 64 -23.14 -29.77 11.26
C TYR A 64 -24.08 -30.89 10.83
N LEU A 65 -24.55 -31.69 11.79
CA LEU A 65 -25.67 -32.60 11.57
C LEU A 65 -26.96 -31.85 11.91
N SER A 66 -27.71 -31.43 10.89
CA SER A 66 -29.00 -30.76 11.05
C SER A 66 -30.12 -31.77 11.30
N LYS A 67 -31.28 -31.31 11.79
CA LYS A 67 -32.46 -32.16 12.06
C LYS A 67 -32.15 -33.41 12.89
N ALA A 68 -31.22 -33.29 13.83
CA ALA A 68 -30.78 -34.42 14.65
C ALA A 68 -31.91 -35.00 15.54
N ASP A 69 -32.95 -34.22 15.79
CA ASP A 69 -34.18 -34.62 16.49
C ASP A 69 -35.03 -35.62 15.69
N GLU A 70 -34.96 -35.59 14.36
CA GLU A 70 -35.68 -36.53 13.48
C GLU A 70 -34.92 -37.86 13.28
N ALA A 71 -33.64 -37.90 13.66
CA ALA A 71 -32.71 -39.00 13.40
C ALA A 71 -32.80 -40.15 14.41
N GLY A 72 -34.01 -40.63 14.73
CA GLY A 72 -34.23 -41.82 15.54
C GLY A 72 -33.58 -41.79 16.94
N ASP A 73 -33.17 -42.96 17.42
CA ASP A 73 -32.47 -43.08 18.71
C ASP A 73 -30.98 -42.69 18.59
N GLU A 74 -30.31 -42.51 19.73
CA GLU A 74 -28.89 -42.11 19.79
C GLU A 74 -27.98 -43.05 18.99
N THR A 75 -28.27 -44.35 19.01
CA THR A 75 -27.52 -45.34 18.24
C THR A 75 -27.67 -45.14 16.74
N ASP A 76 -28.84 -44.70 16.25
CA ASP A 76 -29.06 -44.47 14.84
C ASP A 76 -28.41 -43.15 14.38
N ARG A 77 -28.48 -42.10 15.20
CA ARG A 77 -27.69 -40.87 15.00
C ARG A 77 -26.20 -41.15 14.88
N GLN A 78 -25.66 -41.95 15.79
CA GLN A 78 -24.23 -42.29 15.79
C GLN A 78 -23.83 -43.09 14.55
N LYS A 79 -24.70 -43.99 14.05
CA LYS A 79 -24.45 -44.69 12.78
C LYS A 79 -24.41 -43.74 11.59
N VAL A 80 -25.37 -42.81 11.50
CA VAL A 80 -25.42 -41.83 10.41
C VAL A 80 -24.21 -40.88 10.47
N MET A 81 -23.88 -40.39 11.66
CA MET A 81 -22.68 -39.58 11.89
C MET A 81 -21.42 -40.35 11.46
N MET A 82 -21.27 -41.61 11.89
CA MET A 82 -20.14 -42.46 11.50
C MET A 82 -20.06 -42.64 9.98
N GLN A 83 -21.18 -42.84 9.29
CA GLN A 83 -21.21 -42.95 7.83
C GLN A 83 -20.73 -41.66 7.15
N ILE A 84 -21.22 -40.50 7.60
CA ILE A 84 -20.80 -39.19 7.07
C ILE A 84 -19.31 -38.97 7.31
N VAL A 85 -18.82 -39.21 8.53
CA VAL A 85 -17.41 -39.05 8.89
C VAL A 85 -16.54 -39.98 8.05
N GLN A 86 -16.92 -41.24 7.85
CA GLN A 86 -16.19 -42.18 7.00
C GLN A 86 -16.08 -41.68 5.55
N GLU A 87 -17.17 -41.16 4.97
CA GLU A 87 -17.15 -40.59 3.62
C GLU A 87 -16.31 -39.31 3.53
N LEU A 88 -16.34 -38.45 4.54
CA LEU A 88 -15.47 -37.28 4.62
C LEU A 88 -13.99 -37.70 4.73
N CYS A 89 -13.68 -38.72 5.53
CA CYS A 89 -12.31 -39.24 5.68
C CYS A 89 -11.76 -39.91 4.42
N LYS A 90 -12.61 -40.37 3.49
CA LYS A 90 -12.16 -40.87 2.17
C LYS A 90 -11.58 -39.77 1.28
N ARG A 91 -11.88 -38.50 1.56
CA ARG A 91 -11.41 -37.34 0.80
C ARG A 91 -10.21 -36.69 1.48
N GLN A 92 -9.20 -36.36 0.68
CA GLN A 92 -7.96 -35.80 1.22
C GLN A 92 -8.23 -34.40 1.80
N GLY A 93 -7.80 -34.17 3.04
CA GLY A 93 -7.88 -32.88 3.72
C GLY A 93 -9.16 -32.63 4.53
N LEU A 94 -10.28 -33.31 4.25
CA LEU A 94 -11.53 -33.16 5.03
C LEU A 94 -11.50 -33.95 6.36
N ASN A 95 -10.52 -34.85 6.51
CA ASN A 95 -10.31 -35.64 7.71
C ASN A 95 -10.09 -34.81 8.98
N LYS A 96 -9.54 -33.59 8.89
CA LYS A 96 -9.31 -32.73 10.06
C LYS A 96 -10.60 -32.10 10.60
N CYS A 97 -11.55 -31.81 9.72
CA CYS A 97 -12.81 -31.13 10.05
C CYS A 97 -13.93 -32.13 10.39
N GLY A 98 -13.84 -33.38 9.90
CA GLY A 98 -14.91 -34.37 10.06
C GLY A 98 -15.11 -34.92 11.48
N PHE A 99 -14.13 -34.79 12.38
CA PHE A 99 -14.24 -35.38 13.73
C PHE A 99 -15.11 -34.57 14.70
N GLU A 100 -15.31 -33.28 14.44
CA GLU A 100 -16.18 -32.41 15.22
C GLU A 100 -17.41 -32.06 14.39
N MET A 101 -18.47 -32.86 14.52
CA MET A 101 -19.76 -32.63 13.85
C MET A 101 -20.87 -32.47 14.89
N PRO A 102 -21.06 -31.25 15.44
CA PRO A 102 -22.12 -30.97 16.38
C PRO A 102 -23.52 -31.18 15.78
N THR A 103 -24.44 -31.58 16.65
CA THR A 103 -25.86 -31.81 16.33
C THR A 103 -26.65 -30.55 16.57
N ILE A 104 -27.39 -30.11 15.55
CA ILE A 104 -28.26 -28.94 15.63
C ILE A 104 -29.66 -29.30 15.13
N TYR A 105 -30.67 -28.68 15.74
CA TYR A 105 -32.03 -28.69 15.22
C TYR A 105 -32.75 -27.41 15.64
N VAL A 106 -33.79 -27.04 14.90
CA VAL A 106 -34.65 -25.91 15.26
C VAL A 106 -35.84 -26.48 16.01
N PRO A 107 -36.05 -26.14 17.29
CA PRO A 107 -37.17 -26.68 18.05
C PRO A 107 -38.51 -26.12 17.54
N ASP A 108 -39.47 -26.99 17.23
CA ASP A 108 -40.86 -26.60 16.99
C ASP A 108 -41.54 -26.21 18.33
N LEU A 109 -42.07 -24.98 18.43
CA LEU A 109 -42.90 -24.50 19.57
C LEU A 109 -44.22 -25.31 19.72
N PRO A 110 -44.91 -25.27 20.88
CA PRO A 110 -44.59 -25.69 22.24
C PRO A 110 -45.20 -27.07 22.59
N TYR A 111 -45.47 -27.92 21.59
CA TYR A 111 -46.20 -29.19 21.75
C TYR A 111 -45.42 -30.38 21.17
N THR A 112 -44.14 -30.52 21.51
CA THR A 112 -43.31 -31.49 20.77
C THR A 112 -42.37 -32.25 21.68
N ARG A 113 -42.67 -33.55 21.73
CA ARG A 113 -41.89 -34.74 22.08
C ARG A 113 -40.59 -34.49 22.87
N PRO A 114 -40.39 -35.12 24.03
CA PRO A 114 -39.11 -35.07 24.73
C PRO A 114 -38.01 -35.68 23.85
N THR A 115 -37.27 -34.83 23.15
CA THR A 115 -36.10 -35.22 22.36
C THR A 115 -34.92 -35.36 23.31
N ARG A 116 -34.34 -36.56 23.38
CA ARG A 116 -33.12 -36.82 24.18
C ARG A 116 -31.84 -36.35 23.49
N CYS A 117 -31.95 -35.74 22.30
CA CYS A 117 -30.81 -35.22 21.55
C CYS A 117 -30.37 -33.87 22.12
N VAL A 118 -29.09 -33.72 22.37
CA VAL A 118 -28.52 -32.42 22.78
C VAL A 118 -28.50 -31.50 21.58
N ASN A 119 -29.17 -30.35 21.69
CA ASN A 119 -29.12 -29.30 20.70
C ASN A 119 -27.91 -28.39 20.98
N GLN A 120 -27.00 -28.24 20.02
CA GLN A 120 -25.83 -27.37 20.16
C GLN A 120 -26.01 -26.03 19.43
N ILE A 121 -27.23 -25.70 19.00
CA ILE A 121 -27.51 -24.47 18.22
C ILE A 121 -27.02 -23.20 18.94
N GLU A 122 -27.18 -23.10 20.26
CA GLU A 122 -26.69 -21.97 21.06
C GLU A 122 -25.16 -21.82 20.96
N THR A 123 -24.42 -22.93 21.08
CA THR A 123 -22.97 -22.93 20.92
C THR A 123 -22.54 -22.48 19.52
N VAL A 124 -23.33 -22.80 18.49
CA VAL A 124 -23.09 -22.34 17.11
C VAL A 124 -23.34 -20.83 17.00
N CYS A 125 -24.43 -20.33 17.59
CA CYS A 125 -24.73 -18.90 17.65
C CYS A 125 -23.59 -18.12 18.34
N ASP A 126 -23.11 -18.59 19.50
CA ASP A 126 -21.98 -17.98 20.21
C ASP A 126 -20.71 -17.94 19.36
N GLN A 127 -20.44 -18.99 18.57
CA GLN A 127 -19.28 -19.04 17.68
C GLN A 127 -19.39 -18.06 16.51
N ILE A 128 -20.60 -17.91 15.95
CA ILE A 128 -20.89 -16.92 14.90
C ILE A 128 -20.64 -15.53 15.47
N GLU A 129 -21.23 -15.22 16.62
CA GLU A 129 -21.14 -13.92 17.26
C GLU A 129 -19.69 -13.56 17.61
N LYS A 130 -18.93 -14.49 18.21
CA LYS A 130 -17.49 -14.31 18.48
C LYS A 130 -16.71 -14.01 17.21
N THR A 131 -17.06 -14.64 16.09
CA THR A 131 -16.35 -14.43 14.83
C THR A 131 -16.71 -13.09 14.20
N ILE A 132 -17.97 -12.67 14.29
CA ILE A 132 -18.40 -11.32 13.87
C ILE A 132 -17.65 -10.28 14.70
N ASN A 133 -17.68 -10.40 16.03
CA ASN A 133 -16.96 -9.53 16.96
C ASN A 133 -15.47 -9.43 16.61
N TYR A 134 -14.80 -10.57 16.43
CA TYR A 134 -13.39 -10.62 16.05
C TYR A 134 -13.13 -9.95 14.70
N THR A 135 -13.98 -10.20 13.70
CA THR A 135 -13.81 -9.67 12.34
C THR A 135 -14.02 -8.16 12.31
N VAL A 136 -15.03 -7.65 13.02
CA VAL A 136 -15.29 -6.20 13.15
C VAL A 136 -14.10 -5.53 13.83
N GLN A 137 -13.61 -6.07 14.94
CA GLN A 137 -12.43 -5.54 15.64
C GLN A 137 -11.19 -5.54 14.73
N ASN A 138 -10.90 -6.67 14.07
CA ASN A 138 -9.73 -6.77 13.20
C ASN A 138 -9.81 -5.82 11.99
N THR A 139 -10.99 -5.67 11.40
CA THR A 139 -11.22 -4.75 10.28
C THR A 139 -11.03 -3.29 10.70
N LEU A 140 -11.58 -2.88 11.85
CA LEU A 140 -11.43 -1.52 12.36
C LEU A 140 -9.98 -1.22 12.80
N ASN A 141 -9.28 -2.21 13.36
CA ASN A 141 -7.85 -2.08 13.68
C ASN A 141 -6.99 -1.99 12.42
N THR A 142 -7.30 -2.76 11.39
CA THR A 142 -6.60 -2.69 10.10
C THR A 142 -6.83 -1.34 9.44
N LEU A 143 -8.07 -0.83 9.47
CA LEU A 143 -8.40 0.50 8.98
C LEU A 143 -7.57 1.61 9.67
N GLU A 144 -7.38 1.53 10.99
CA GLU A 144 -6.52 2.48 11.71
C GLU A 144 -5.07 2.42 11.23
N LYS A 145 -4.50 1.21 11.17
CA LYS A 145 -3.12 1.00 10.70
C LYS A 145 -2.93 1.50 9.27
N ASP A 146 -3.90 1.28 8.41
CA ASP A 146 -3.86 1.76 7.02
C ASP A 146 -3.95 3.28 6.95
N CYS A 147 -4.80 3.91 7.78
CA CYS A 147 -4.83 5.37 7.90
C CYS A 147 -3.49 5.93 8.36
N ASP A 148 -2.87 5.34 9.39
CA ASP A 148 -1.55 5.73 9.87
C ASP A 148 -0.48 5.59 8.80
N ARG A 149 -0.51 4.48 8.07
CA ARG A 149 0.41 4.23 6.95
C ARG A 149 0.26 5.27 5.85
N ILE A 150 -0.97 5.62 5.47
CA ILE A 150 -1.24 6.65 4.46
C ILE A 150 -0.70 8.01 4.93
N ILE A 151 -0.98 8.39 6.18
CA ILE A 151 -0.47 9.64 6.76
C ILE A 151 1.05 9.67 6.73
N HIS A 152 1.70 8.60 7.20
CA HIS A 152 3.16 8.49 7.20
C HIS A 152 3.76 8.60 5.79
N LEU A 153 3.16 7.92 4.80
CA LEU A 153 3.63 8.00 3.41
C LEU A 153 3.48 9.40 2.82
N ILE A 154 2.42 10.11 3.18
CA ILE A 154 2.22 11.50 2.76
C ILE A 154 3.27 12.41 3.41
N ASP A 155 3.46 12.30 4.73
CA ASP A 155 4.42 13.10 5.48
C ASP A 155 5.85 12.87 4.96
N GLN A 156 6.24 11.60 4.79
CA GLN A 156 7.52 11.24 4.19
C GLN A 156 7.70 11.85 2.79
N LYS A 157 6.66 11.82 1.95
CA LYS A 157 6.73 12.38 0.59
C LYS A 157 6.87 13.90 0.59
N ILE A 158 6.27 14.60 1.55
CA ILE A 158 6.41 16.05 1.74
C ILE A 158 7.81 16.41 2.26
N ASP A 159 8.36 15.62 3.17
CA ASP A 159 9.70 15.81 3.72
C ASP A 159 10.78 15.56 2.67
N GLU A 160 10.64 14.48 1.89
CA GLU A 160 11.52 14.20 0.75
C GLU A 160 11.50 15.34 -0.27
N ASP A 161 10.33 15.92 -0.58
CA ASP A 161 10.22 17.08 -1.46
C ASP A 161 10.94 18.32 -0.89
N SER A 162 10.78 18.57 0.41
CA SER A 162 11.44 19.68 1.10
C SER A 162 12.96 19.53 1.08
N ASN A 163 13.45 18.31 1.30
CA ASN A 163 14.87 17.97 1.18
C ASN A 163 15.39 18.13 -0.26
N ARG A 164 14.63 17.67 -1.27
CA ARG A 164 14.98 17.85 -2.69
C ARG A 164 15.03 19.33 -3.08
N LYS A 165 14.10 20.15 -2.59
CA LYS A 165 14.10 21.62 -2.79
C LYS A 165 15.35 22.27 -2.19
N SER A 166 15.68 21.93 -0.95
CA SER A 166 16.90 22.44 -0.29
C SER A 166 18.17 22.02 -1.05
N GLN A 167 18.27 20.76 -1.47
CA GLN A 167 19.39 20.27 -2.27
C GLN A 167 19.47 20.94 -3.64
N ASN A 168 18.35 21.12 -4.34
CA ASN A 168 18.30 21.83 -5.60
C ASN A 168 18.73 23.29 -5.44
N HIS A 169 18.29 23.96 -4.37
CA HIS A 169 18.72 25.33 -4.09
C HIS A 169 20.23 25.41 -3.82
N LYS A 170 20.78 24.50 -3.01
CA LYS A 170 22.21 24.41 -2.74
C LYS A 170 23.02 24.14 -4.01
N ARG A 171 22.57 23.20 -4.86
CA ARG A 171 23.21 22.91 -6.16
C ARG A 171 23.13 24.09 -7.11
N GLY A 172 21.98 24.77 -7.16
CA GLY A 172 21.79 25.98 -7.96
C GLY A 172 22.75 27.10 -7.54
N LEU A 173 22.88 27.34 -6.24
CA LEU A 173 23.82 28.34 -5.71
C LEU A 173 25.28 27.97 -6.00
N GLN A 174 25.66 26.71 -5.77
CA GLN A 174 27.01 26.23 -6.08
C GLN A 174 27.34 26.40 -7.56
N ASN A 175 26.42 26.03 -8.46
CA ASN A 175 26.62 26.19 -9.89
C ASN A 175 26.69 27.66 -10.31
N PHE A 176 25.86 28.52 -9.72
CA PHE A 176 25.90 29.95 -9.97
C PHE A 176 27.26 30.55 -9.59
N VAL A 177 27.80 30.18 -8.42
CA VAL A 177 29.13 30.61 -7.97
C VAL A 177 30.23 30.07 -8.91
N SER A 178 30.16 28.80 -9.31
CA SER A 178 31.16 28.23 -10.23
C SER A 178 31.13 28.86 -11.62
N ILE A 179 29.95 29.17 -12.16
CA ILE A 179 29.80 29.86 -13.47
C ILE A 179 30.32 31.29 -13.39
N THR A 180 29.94 32.04 -12.36
CA THR A 180 30.36 33.43 -12.18
C THR A 180 31.88 33.54 -11.98
N LEU A 181 32.49 32.65 -11.19
CA LEU A 181 33.94 32.57 -11.03
C LEU A 181 34.65 32.10 -12.31
N GLY A 182 34.10 31.12 -13.03
CA GLY A 182 34.66 30.67 -14.29
C GLY A 182 34.70 31.79 -15.34
N LEU A 183 33.59 32.52 -15.50
CA LEU A 183 33.50 33.65 -16.43
C LEU A 183 34.41 34.82 -16.03
N SER A 184 34.52 35.14 -14.73
CA SER A 184 35.40 36.22 -14.28
C SER A 184 36.89 35.90 -14.52
N LEU A 185 37.29 34.64 -14.40
CA LEU A 185 38.65 34.21 -14.76
C LEU A 185 38.91 34.31 -16.27
N LEU A 186 37.91 34.00 -17.11
CA LEU A 186 38.02 34.18 -18.57
C LEU A 186 38.13 35.65 -18.97
N THR A 187 37.36 36.54 -18.35
CA THR A 187 37.44 37.97 -18.64
C THR A 187 38.80 38.54 -18.20
N LEU A 188 39.34 38.10 -17.06
CA LEU A 188 40.70 38.45 -16.63
C LEU A 188 41.77 37.93 -17.61
N ALA A 189 41.67 36.67 -18.05
CA ALA A 189 42.58 36.09 -19.05
C ALA A 189 42.54 36.85 -20.38
N PHE A 190 41.35 37.30 -20.81
CA PHE A 190 41.17 38.07 -22.02
C PHE A 190 41.75 39.50 -21.90
N LEU A 191 41.43 40.21 -20.82
CA LEU A 191 41.97 41.54 -20.52
C LEU A 191 43.51 41.53 -20.46
N ASN A 192 44.08 40.42 -19.99
CA ASN A 192 45.51 40.20 -19.95
C ASN A 192 46.15 40.11 -21.35
N ILE A 193 45.55 39.33 -22.27
CA ILE A 193 46.01 39.26 -23.67
C ILE A 193 45.94 40.66 -24.33
N PHE A 194 44.87 41.41 -24.04
CA PHE A 194 44.70 42.78 -24.53
C PHE A 194 45.78 43.73 -23.98
N SER A 195 46.16 43.58 -22.71
CA SER A 195 47.22 44.37 -22.08
C SER A 195 48.59 44.09 -22.70
N ILE A 196 48.94 42.82 -22.91
CA ILE A 196 50.21 42.42 -23.53
C ILE A 196 50.30 42.92 -24.99
N LYS A 197 49.18 42.89 -25.73
CA LYS A 197 49.10 43.34 -27.14
C LYS A 197 48.64 44.79 -27.29
N PHE A 198 48.79 45.62 -26.27
CA PHE A 198 48.32 47.00 -26.27
C PHE A 198 48.85 47.84 -27.45
N GLY A 199 50.10 47.59 -27.90
CA GLY A 199 50.68 48.25 -29.07
C GLY A 199 49.93 47.98 -30.38
N PHE A 200 49.39 46.77 -30.56
CA PHE A 200 48.57 46.41 -31.73
C PHE A 200 47.17 47.03 -31.65
N LEU A 201 46.60 47.14 -30.44
CA LEU A 201 45.31 47.79 -30.22
C LEU A 201 45.33 49.29 -30.49
N LYS A 202 46.42 49.97 -30.14
CA LYS A 202 46.62 51.40 -30.44
C LYS A 202 46.65 51.67 -31.96
N LEU A 203 47.12 50.70 -32.74
CA LEU A 203 47.12 50.74 -34.21
C LEU A 203 45.70 50.56 -34.80
N LEU A 204 44.85 49.74 -34.18
CA LEU A 204 43.49 49.42 -34.66
C LEU A 204 42.43 50.47 -34.28
N PHE A 205 42.53 51.07 -33.09
CA PHE A 205 41.52 52.02 -32.56
C PHE A 205 41.94 53.49 -32.62
N GLY A 206 43.14 53.79 -33.12
CA GLY A 206 43.69 55.15 -33.21
C GLY A 206 44.11 55.74 -31.86
N GLU A 207 44.81 56.88 -31.88
CA GLU A 207 45.42 57.47 -30.67
C GLU A 207 44.40 57.89 -29.60
N LYS A 208 43.22 58.37 -30.01
CA LYS A 208 42.14 58.78 -29.10
C LYS A 208 41.42 57.59 -28.45
N GLY A 209 41.29 56.46 -29.15
CA GLY A 209 40.70 55.24 -28.60
C GLY A 209 41.68 54.49 -27.69
N GLY A 210 42.97 54.49 -28.05
CA GLY A 210 44.04 53.87 -27.27
C GLY A 210 44.22 54.51 -25.89
N SER A 211 44.13 55.84 -25.76
CA SER A 211 44.30 56.52 -24.47
C SER A 211 43.16 56.24 -23.49
N VAL A 212 41.92 56.09 -23.97
CA VAL A 212 40.76 55.68 -23.15
C VAL A 212 40.92 54.23 -22.70
N LEU A 213 41.31 53.32 -23.62
CA LEU A 213 41.57 51.91 -23.28
C LEU A 213 42.71 51.78 -22.25
N GLN A 214 43.75 52.62 -22.35
CA GLN A 214 44.88 52.61 -21.43
C GLN A 214 44.48 52.91 -20.00
N SER A 215 43.53 53.85 -19.81
CA SER A 215 42.99 54.17 -18.49
C SER A 215 42.25 52.99 -17.87
N TYR A 216 41.48 52.23 -18.64
CA TYR A 216 40.78 51.02 -18.16
C TYR A 216 41.73 49.84 -17.88
N LEU A 217 42.77 49.68 -18.70
CA LEU A 217 43.76 48.61 -18.55
C LEU A 217 44.82 48.93 -17.48
N SER A 218 44.93 50.18 -17.01
CA SER A 218 45.98 50.64 -16.10
C SER A 218 46.07 49.81 -14.81
N SER A 219 44.92 49.54 -14.17
CA SER A 219 44.83 48.75 -12.95
C SER A 219 45.25 47.29 -13.17
N VAL A 220 44.88 46.71 -14.31
CA VAL A 220 45.27 45.34 -14.69
C VAL A 220 46.77 45.27 -14.98
N ASN A 221 47.29 46.29 -15.67
CA ASN A 221 48.70 46.38 -16.06
C ASN A 221 49.60 46.56 -14.83
N ALA A 222 49.17 47.33 -13.82
CA ALA A 222 49.88 47.49 -12.55
C ALA A 222 50.05 46.16 -11.81
N PHE A 223 48.99 45.35 -11.75
CA PHE A 223 49.03 44.01 -11.17
C PHE A 223 49.92 43.06 -11.99
N TRP A 224 49.89 43.17 -13.31
CA TRP A 224 50.66 42.29 -14.19
C TRP A 224 52.15 42.60 -14.26
N ASN A 225 52.53 43.86 -14.03
CA ASN A 225 53.93 44.28 -13.93
C ASN A 225 54.65 43.66 -12.71
N SER A 226 53.92 43.14 -11.72
CA SER A 226 54.50 42.37 -10.60
C SER A 226 54.95 40.95 -11.00
N ILE A 227 54.50 40.45 -12.16
CA ILE A 227 54.86 39.11 -12.66
C ILE A 227 55.96 39.26 -13.73
N PRO A 228 57.04 38.46 -13.68
CA PRO A 228 58.08 38.49 -14.72
C PRO A 228 57.50 38.14 -16.09
N LYS A 229 57.92 38.87 -17.12
CA LYS A 229 57.37 38.79 -18.49
C LYS A 229 57.46 37.39 -19.10
N GLU A 230 58.45 36.60 -18.70
CA GLU A 230 58.66 35.22 -19.15
C GLU A 230 57.52 34.27 -18.75
N TYR A 231 56.82 34.56 -17.64
CA TYR A 231 55.74 33.72 -17.13
C TYR A 231 54.34 34.18 -17.56
N HIS A 232 54.21 35.29 -18.28
CA HIS A 232 52.91 35.87 -18.64
C HIS A 232 52.02 34.89 -19.42
N TYR A 233 52.57 34.17 -20.39
CA TYR A 233 51.82 33.16 -21.17
C TYR A 233 51.46 31.92 -20.35
N LEU A 234 52.36 31.49 -19.44
CA LEU A 234 52.13 30.33 -18.59
C LEU A 234 51.00 30.60 -17.59
N VAL A 235 51.03 31.75 -16.91
CA VAL A 235 49.97 32.14 -15.96
C VAL A 235 48.63 32.31 -16.69
N ASN A 236 48.62 32.86 -17.90
CA ASN A 236 47.39 33.00 -18.69
C ASN A 236 46.82 31.63 -19.12
N GLY A 237 47.69 30.70 -19.54
CA GLY A 237 47.30 29.32 -19.83
C GLY A 237 46.67 28.62 -18.61
N VAL A 238 47.26 28.79 -17.42
CA VAL A 238 46.70 28.25 -16.16
C VAL A 238 45.33 28.85 -15.85
N LEU A 239 45.15 30.17 -16.01
CA LEU A 239 43.86 30.84 -15.78
C LEU A 239 42.75 30.30 -16.69
N VAL A 240 43.04 30.12 -17.98
CA VAL A 240 42.09 29.54 -18.95
C VAL A 240 41.75 28.10 -18.58
N MET A 241 42.74 27.28 -18.23
CA MET A 241 42.51 25.89 -17.82
C MET A 241 41.67 25.79 -16.54
N CYS A 242 41.97 26.60 -15.52
CA CYS A 242 41.18 26.67 -14.30
C CYS A 242 39.73 27.08 -14.58
N SER A 243 39.52 28.07 -15.45
CA SER A 243 38.16 28.46 -15.84
C SER A 243 37.41 27.35 -16.55
N LEU A 244 38.03 26.68 -17.53
CA LEU A 244 37.43 25.56 -18.25
C LEU A 244 37.04 24.43 -17.30
N ILE A 245 37.90 24.10 -16.34
CA ILE A 245 37.61 23.08 -15.32
C ILE A 245 36.39 23.48 -14.48
N LEU A 246 36.31 24.73 -14.01
CA LEU A 246 35.15 25.21 -13.23
C LEU A 246 33.84 25.19 -14.04
N LEU A 247 33.89 25.55 -15.32
CA LEU A 247 32.72 25.53 -16.21
C LEU A 247 32.27 24.10 -16.54
N ILE A 248 33.21 23.18 -16.77
CA ILE A 248 32.92 21.76 -17.00
C ILE A 248 32.30 21.14 -15.73
N LEU A 249 32.89 21.39 -14.56
CA LEU A 249 32.35 20.91 -13.28
C LEU A 249 30.93 21.43 -13.04
N SER A 250 30.67 22.70 -13.37
CA SER A 250 29.33 23.28 -13.26
C SER A 250 28.33 22.65 -14.25
N CYS A 251 28.76 22.33 -15.48
CA CYS A 251 27.90 21.66 -16.44
C CYS A 251 27.50 20.24 -15.97
N LEU A 252 28.43 19.52 -15.33
CA LEU A 252 28.17 18.18 -14.83
C LEU A 252 27.26 18.15 -13.59
N SER A 253 27.24 19.22 -12.80
CA SER A 253 26.45 19.31 -11.55
C SER A 253 25.01 19.80 -11.74
N LEU A 254 24.58 20.16 -12.96
CA LEU A 254 23.24 20.70 -13.27
C LEU A 254 22.06 19.72 -13.14
N LYS A 255 22.27 18.52 -12.56
CA LYS A 255 21.17 17.56 -12.35
C LYS A 255 20.30 18.01 -11.18
N PHE A 256 19.22 18.72 -11.50
CA PHE A 256 18.14 19.04 -10.57
C PHE A 256 17.20 17.84 -10.42
N SER A 257 16.82 17.55 -9.19
CA SER A 257 15.82 16.52 -8.89
C SER A 257 14.42 17.09 -9.11
N ALA A 258 13.48 16.29 -9.62
CA ALA A 258 12.09 16.70 -9.72
C ALA A 258 11.49 16.94 -8.33
N THR A 259 10.73 18.03 -8.20
CA THR A 259 10.03 18.45 -6.97
C THR A 259 8.53 18.49 -7.21
N LEU A 260 7.74 18.30 -6.16
CA LEU A 260 6.29 18.34 -6.20
C LEU A 260 5.79 19.73 -6.61
N ASN A 261 4.76 19.74 -7.45
CA ASN A 261 4.05 20.95 -7.81
C ASN A 261 3.23 21.47 -6.62
N ARG A 262 2.95 22.78 -6.58
CA ARG A 262 2.17 23.40 -5.49
C ARG A 262 0.78 22.79 -5.35
N LYS A 263 0.16 22.44 -6.49
CA LYS A 263 -1.16 21.78 -6.53
C LYS A 263 -1.09 20.37 -5.92
N GLU A 264 -0.10 19.57 -6.31
CA GLU A 264 0.10 18.21 -5.81
C GLU A 264 0.38 18.21 -4.30
N LYS A 265 1.24 19.12 -3.83
CA LYS A 265 1.51 19.27 -2.39
C LYS A 265 0.23 19.64 -1.62
N LYS A 266 -0.59 20.54 -2.18
CA LYS A 266 -1.88 20.92 -1.56
C LYS A 266 -2.83 19.72 -1.48
N GLN A 267 -2.96 18.95 -2.55
CA GLN A 267 -3.81 17.75 -2.58
C GLN A 267 -3.37 16.71 -1.55
N LEU A 268 -2.07 16.46 -1.41
CA LEU A 268 -1.54 15.53 -0.42
C LEU A 268 -1.89 15.97 1.01
N ILE A 269 -1.80 17.27 1.31
CA ILE A 269 -2.19 17.83 2.61
C ILE A 269 -3.70 17.67 2.82
N GLU A 270 -4.52 18.00 1.81
CA GLU A 270 -5.97 17.83 1.88
C GLU A 270 -6.37 16.36 2.14
N TRP A 271 -5.71 15.39 1.48
CA TRP A 271 -5.93 13.96 1.72
C TRP A 271 -5.54 13.53 3.12
N ARG A 272 -4.37 13.99 3.61
CA ARG A 272 -3.91 13.72 4.97
C ARG A 272 -4.92 14.23 6.00
N ASP A 273 -5.38 15.46 5.83
CA ASP A 273 -6.33 16.09 6.74
C ASP A 273 -7.70 15.40 6.68
N TYR A 274 -8.13 14.94 5.50
CA TYR A 274 -9.34 14.14 5.37
C TYR A 274 -9.23 12.79 6.12
N VAL A 275 -8.13 12.07 5.94
CA VAL A 275 -7.91 10.78 6.63
C VAL A 275 -7.88 10.98 8.15
N LEU A 276 -7.16 12.01 8.62
CA LEU A 276 -6.98 12.27 10.04
C LEU A 276 -8.27 12.76 10.71
N ASN A 277 -8.99 13.70 10.09
CA ASN A 277 -10.15 14.33 10.71
C ASN A 277 -11.45 13.59 10.44
N HIS A 278 -11.61 12.94 9.28
CA HIS A 278 -12.87 12.31 8.90
C HIS A 278 -12.84 10.80 9.14
N ILE A 279 -11.86 10.09 8.56
CA ILE A 279 -11.86 8.62 8.56
C ILE A 279 -11.53 8.07 9.96
N LYS A 280 -10.49 8.58 10.62
CA LYS A 280 -10.14 8.15 11.99
C LYS A 280 -11.24 8.46 13.00
N GLN A 281 -11.89 9.62 12.89
CA GLN A 281 -13.03 9.93 13.77
C GLN A 281 -14.21 9.00 13.51
N ARG A 282 -14.55 8.75 12.25
CA ARG A 282 -15.65 7.86 11.86
C ARG A 282 -15.48 6.44 12.41
N ARG A 283 -14.25 5.94 12.55
CA ARG A 283 -13.97 4.65 13.20
C ARG A 283 -14.53 4.58 14.62
N HIS A 284 -14.30 5.61 15.44
CA HIS A 284 -14.79 5.62 16.82
C HIS A 284 -16.31 5.58 16.87
N THR A 285 -16.97 6.29 15.96
CA THR A 285 -18.42 6.22 15.80
C THR A 285 -18.87 4.82 15.39
N LEU A 286 -18.26 4.22 14.36
CA LEU A 286 -18.62 2.87 13.88
C LEU A 286 -18.43 1.80 14.96
N TYR A 287 -17.36 1.87 15.75
CA TYR A 287 -17.14 0.95 16.86
C TYR A 287 -18.20 1.11 17.96
N LYS A 288 -18.55 2.36 18.28
CA LYS A 288 -19.58 2.66 19.27
C LYS A 288 -20.96 2.23 18.79
N ASP A 289 -21.29 2.46 17.52
CA ASP A 289 -22.55 2.06 16.89
C ASP A 289 -22.69 0.53 16.93
N TYR A 290 -21.61 -0.20 16.61
CA TYR A 290 -21.57 -1.66 16.71
C TYR A 290 -21.81 -2.16 18.14
N LEU A 291 -21.12 -1.60 19.13
CA LEU A 291 -21.33 -1.98 20.54
C LEU A 291 -22.75 -1.68 21.01
N HIS A 292 -23.33 -0.54 20.59
CA HIS A 292 -24.72 -0.23 20.91
C HIS A 292 -25.70 -1.20 20.26
N GLN A 293 -25.45 -1.64 19.03
CA GLN A 293 -26.29 -2.65 18.36
C GLN A 293 -26.24 -3.97 19.11
N CYS A 294 -25.05 -4.42 19.53
CA CYS A 294 -24.91 -5.66 20.31
C CYS A 294 -25.68 -5.60 21.64
N ILE A 295 -25.53 -4.52 22.41
CA ILE A 295 -26.19 -4.37 23.72
C ILE A 295 -27.72 -4.29 23.57
N ASN A 296 -28.23 -3.58 22.56
CA ASN A 296 -29.67 -3.42 22.38
C ASN A 296 -30.35 -4.71 21.87
N GLU A 297 -29.62 -5.60 21.19
CA GLU A 297 -30.12 -6.91 20.77
C GLU A 297 -30.16 -7.91 21.95
N ASP A 298 -29.16 -7.85 22.85
CA ASP A 298 -29.14 -8.65 24.09
C ASP A 298 -30.29 -8.27 25.05
N ASP A 299 -30.71 -7.00 25.08
CA ASP A 299 -31.85 -6.54 25.90
C ASP A 299 -33.23 -6.92 25.30
N CYS A 300 -33.29 -7.38 24.05
CA CYS A 300 -34.52 -7.75 23.34
C CYS A 300 -34.74 -9.26 23.18
N SER A 301 -33.83 -10.10 23.69
CA SER A 301 -33.92 -11.57 23.61
C SER A 301 -34.34 -12.24 24.92
#